data_AF-A0A8S3ZAZ0-F1
#
_entry.id   AF-A0A8S3ZAZ0-F1
#
_cell.length_a   1.000
_cell.length_b   1.000
_cell.length_c   1.000
_cell.angle_alpha   90.00
_cell.angle_beta   90.00
_cell.angle_gamma   90.00
#
_symmetry.space_group_name_H-M   'P 1'
#
loop_
_entity.id
_entity.type
_entity.pdbx_description
1 polymer ?
#
loop_
_entity_poly.entity_id
_entity_poly.type
_entity_poly.pdbx_seq_one_letter_code
_entity_poly.pdbx_strand_id
1 'polypeptide(L)'
;MKSKLTAINSELSHLRTCISKLVSFLLGAIVTSGFFNRPTFLVFAVVPVIYWVCSATKRDQYGRWFGVPLTGIVFYFSSGALLTFVTFALLDTVYFNHDFTTVAAKSWKSCIEDSFSMNSVQNGIQELLSSLVVTPWNFIKYNTDSNNLAHHGLHPWFTHLVVNLPLLLGPLYIPFIIACVIGATQLLQSDRETTKGSLTWLSLMALVPILSLSMFPHQEPRFLIPVLPVFVVMGAKLVSATMPGKLSFFALWVVFNILMTLVYGYMHQAALIPALSIYQQKLSSSSQLSKSYHAIFYKTYPPPRHLLLLQTNNTQASVYELAGAPLDTFLQTLRQVQTGCSTSKSKCQINIFLPSTVTPAVLKHLPEKTDVTSICPHLTMEDPPRLRAWWKRRLSFQDFIMDFCLNILTVK
;
A
#
# COMPACT_ATOMS: atom_id res chain seq x y z
N MET A 1 -42.84 31.76 27.79
CA MET A 1 -42.20 30.43 27.65
C MET A 1 -42.09 29.97 26.19
N LYS A 2 -43.17 30.00 25.40
CA LYS A 2 -43.15 29.61 23.96
C LYS A 2 -42.19 30.44 23.09
N SER A 3 -42.08 31.77 23.26
CA SER A 3 -41.18 32.61 22.44
C SER A 3 -39.68 32.36 22.71
N LYS A 4 -39.31 32.10 23.97
CA LYS A 4 -37.94 31.72 24.35
C LYS A 4 -37.58 30.34 23.77
N LEU A 5 -38.51 29.38 23.81
CA LEU A 5 -38.30 28.05 23.24
C LEU A 5 -38.14 28.08 21.71
N THR A 6 -38.90 28.94 21.00
CA THR A 6 -38.74 29.13 19.56
C THR A 6 -37.42 29.79 19.18
N ALA A 7 -36.94 30.76 19.99
CA ALA A 7 -35.64 31.40 19.78
C ALA A 7 -34.49 30.38 19.94
N ILE A 8 -34.50 29.58 21.00
CA ILE A 8 -33.50 28.52 21.24
C ILE A 8 -33.51 27.49 20.12
N ASN A 9 -34.69 27.06 19.64
CA ASN A 9 -34.78 26.11 18.53
C ASN A 9 -34.26 26.70 17.21
N SER A 10 -34.44 28.00 16.98
CA SER A 10 -33.89 28.70 15.81
C SER A 10 -32.37 28.75 15.86
N GLU A 11 -31.78 29.17 16.98
CA GLU A 11 -30.32 29.20 17.15
C GLU A 11 -29.69 27.81 17.01
N LEU A 12 -30.31 26.78 17.60
CA LEU A 12 -29.84 25.40 17.49
C LEU A 12 -29.90 24.90 16.03
N SER A 13 -30.94 25.27 15.28
CA SER A 13 -31.06 24.92 13.85
C SER A 13 -30.02 25.63 12.99
N HIS A 14 -29.72 26.89 13.29
CA HIS A 14 -28.67 27.66 12.61
C HIS A 14 -27.29 27.07 12.87
N LEU A 15 -26.98 26.76 14.12
CA LEU A 15 -25.70 26.13 14.50
C LEU A 15 -25.52 24.77 13.83
N ARG A 16 -26.56 23.92 13.80
CA ARG A 16 -26.53 22.63 13.09
C ARG A 16 -26.27 22.79 11.59
N THR A 17 -26.90 23.79 10.97
CA THR A 17 -26.68 24.10 9.56
C THR A 17 -25.23 24.52 9.33
N CYS A 18 -24.68 25.40 10.16
CA CYS A 18 -23.27 25.83 10.07
C CYS A 18 -22.31 24.64 10.21
N ILE A 19 -22.52 23.78 11.21
CA ILE A 19 -21.73 22.57 11.42
C ILE A 19 -21.82 21.65 10.20
N SER A 20 -23.00 21.41 9.66
CA SER A 20 -23.17 20.54 8.48
C SER A 20 -22.46 21.10 7.24
N LYS A 21 -22.43 22.43 7.06
CA LYS A 21 -21.67 23.07 5.97
C LYS A 21 -20.16 22.87 6.15
N LEU A 22 -19.65 23.12 7.36
CA LEU A 22 -18.24 22.90 7.70
C LEU A 22 -17.84 21.43 7.52
N VAL A 23 -18.66 20.49 8.01
CA VAL A 23 -18.41 19.05 7.86
C VAL A 23 -18.42 18.66 6.38
N SER A 24 -19.33 19.20 5.56
CA SER A 24 -19.34 18.94 4.12
C SER A 24 -18.02 19.35 3.47
N PHE A 25 -17.54 20.57 3.80
CA PHE A 25 -16.27 21.11 3.32
C PHE A 25 -15.07 20.26 3.75
N LEU A 26 -14.97 19.94 5.04
CA LEU A 26 -13.89 19.12 5.58
C LEU A 26 -13.92 17.70 5.01
N LEU A 27 -15.10 17.13 4.76
CA LEU A 27 -15.24 15.82 4.14
C LEU A 27 -14.71 15.83 2.70
N GLY A 28 -15.01 16.87 1.92
CA GLY A 28 -14.42 17.07 0.59
C GLY A 28 -12.90 17.16 0.65
N ALA A 29 -12.36 17.94 1.59
CA ALA A 29 -10.93 18.06 1.81
C ALA A 29 -10.25 16.74 2.21
N ILE A 30 -10.88 15.94 3.08
CA ILE A 30 -10.37 14.62 3.51
C ILE A 30 -10.40 13.63 2.34
N VAL A 31 -11.48 13.58 1.56
CA VAL A 31 -11.61 12.68 0.41
C VAL A 31 -10.55 12.99 -0.64
N THR A 32 -10.35 14.27 -0.97
CA THR A 32 -9.29 14.67 -1.90
C THR A 32 -7.90 14.42 -1.32
N SER A 33 -7.65 14.76 -0.05
CA SER A 33 -6.38 14.46 0.60
C SER A 33 -6.05 12.97 0.54
N GLY A 34 -7.04 12.13 0.82
CA GLY A 34 -6.93 10.69 0.73
C GLY A 34 -6.66 10.21 -0.69
N PHE A 35 -7.27 10.81 -1.71
CA PHE A 35 -7.03 10.47 -3.12
C PHE A 35 -5.58 10.74 -3.56
N PHE A 36 -4.98 11.85 -3.12
CA PHE A 36 -3.57 12.16 -3.35
C PHE A 36 -2.62 11.24 -2.56
N ASN A 37 -2.95 10.92 -1.31
CA ASN A 37 -2.14 9.98 -0.52
C ASN A 37 -2.20 8.56 -1.10
N ARG A 38 -3.40 8.10 -1.47
CA ARG A 38 -3.64 6.78 -2.03
C ARG A 38 -4.91 6.77 -2.89
N PRO A 39 -4.84 6.56 -4.21
CA PRO A 39 -6.02 6.64 -5.07
C PRO A 39 -7.16 5.69 -4.73
N THR A 40 -6.86 4.53 -4.14
CA THR A 40 -7.88 3.60 -3.63
C THR A 40 -8.68 4.15 -2.44
N PHE A 41 -8.28 5.27 -1.83
CA PHE A 41 -9.01 5.94 -0.74
C PHE A 41 -10.48 6.20 -1.09
N LEU A 42 -10.75 6.57 -2.35
CA LEU A 42 -12.10 6.83 -2.85
C LEU A 42 -13.04 5.64 -2.61
N VAL A 43 -12.53 4.42 -2.82
CA VAL A 43 -13.30 3.18 -2.64
C VAL A 43 -13.70 3.01 -1.17
N PHE A 44 -12.80 3.32 -0.23
CA PHE A 44 -13.10 3.24 1.20
C PHE A 44 -14.03 4.36 1.67
N ALA A 45 -13.96 5.54 1.06
CA ALA A 45 -14.74 6.71 1.45
C ALA A 45 -16.19 6.68 0.95
N VAL A 46 -16.47 6.00 -0.17
CA VAL A 46 -17.79 6.00 -0.82
C VAL A 46 -18.94 5.64 0.13
N VAL A 47 -18.85 4.52 0.85
CA VAL A 47 -19.97 4.06 1.69
C VAL A 47 -20.16 4.94 2.94
N PRO A 48 -19.11 5.30 3.70
CA PRO A 48 -19.21 6.27 4.80
C PRO A 48 -19.78 7.62 4.37
N VAL A 49 -19.36 8.16 3.22
CA VAL A 49 -19.88 9.43 2.69
C VAL A 49 -21.36 9.30 2.36
N ILE A 50 -21.79 8.23 1.66
CA ILE A 50 -23.21 7.98 1.36
C ILE A 50 -24.03 7.85 2.65
N TYR A 51 -23.56 7.07 3.62
CA TYR A 51 -24.22 6.94 4.93
C TYR A 51 -24.40 8.31 5.61
N TRP A 52 -23.35 9.13 5.62
CA TRP A 52 -23.40 10.46 6.20
C TRP A 52 -24.38 11.38 5.45
N VAL A 53 -24.37 11.40 4.11
CA VAL A 53 -25.32 12.17 3.29
C VAL A 53 -26.76 11.73 3.57
N CYS A 54 -27.03 10.42 3.61
CA CYS A 54 -28.36 9.90 3.95
C CYS A 54 -28.81 10.30 5.36
N SER A 55 -27.87 10.45 6.31
CA SER A 55 -28.19 10.92 7.66
C SER A 55 -28.38 12.44 7.74
N ALA A 56 -27.57 13.21 7.01
CA ALA A 56 -27.60 14.68 7.02
C ALA A 56 -28.81 15.27 6.28
N THR A 57 -29.35 14.52 5.31
CA THR A 57 -30.50 14.93 4.49
C THR A 57 -31.86 14.46 5.03
N LYS A 58 -31.90 13.79 6.20
CA LYS A 58 -33.18 13.42 6.83
C LYS A 58 -34.02 14.66 7.13
N ARG A 59 -35.34 14.56 6.95
CA ARG A 59 -36.30 15.60 7.31
C ARG A 59 -36.85 15.36 8.71
N ASP A 60 -37.14 16.42 9.45
CA ASP A 60 -37.88 16.34 10.71
C ASP A 60 -39.35 15.98 10.47
N GLN A 61 -40.07 15.68 11.55
CA GLN A 61 -41.51 15.37 11.54
C GLN A 61 -42.41 16.49 10.96
N TYR A 62 -41.85 17.69 10.73
CA TYR A 62 -42.53 18.86 10.16
C TYR A 62 -42.07 19.16 8.72
N GLY A 63 -41.33 18.25 8.08
CA GLY A 63 -40.85 18.41 6.70
C GLY A 63 -39.68 19.38 6.54
N ARG A 64 -39.13 19.93 7.63
CA ARG A 64 -37.93 20.78 7.60
C ARG A 64 -36.69 19.91 7.50
N TRP A 65 -35.68 20.38 6.79
CA TRP A 65 -34.40 19.70 6.73
C TRP A 65 -33.76 19.66 8.12
N PHE A 66 -33.29 18.47 8.53
CA PHE A 66 -32.53 18.33 9.78
C PHE A 66 -31.13 18.95 9.66
N GLY A 67 -30.67 19.21 8.42
CA GLY A 67 -29.39 19.84 8.07
C GLY A 67 -29.46 20.66 6.78
N VAL A 68 -28.42 20.58 5.96
CA VAL A 68 -28.29 21.32 4.69
C VAL A 68 -28.94 20.52 3.54
N PRO A 69 -29.64 21.16 2.59
CA PRO A 69 -30.13 20.46 1.40
C PRO A 69 -28.97 19.82 0.62
N LEU A 70 -29.26 18.76 -0.14
CA LEU A 70 -28.25 18.03 -0.93
C LEU A 70 -27.40 18.96 -1.82
N THR A 71 -28.01 19.97 -2.42
CA THR A 71 -27.32 20.99 -3.24
C THR A 71 -26.27 21.75 -2.44
N GLY A 72 -26.57 22.13 -1.20
CA GLY A 72 -25.61 22.77 -0.32
C GLY A 72 -24.49 21.82 0.10
N ILE A 73 -24.82 20.56 0.44
CA ILE A 73 -23.78 19.54 0.75
C ILE A 73 -22.81 19.39 -0.42
N VAL A 74 -23.33 19.22 -1.65
CA VAL A 74 -22.53 19.10 -2.86
C VAL A 74 -21.67 20.34 -3.07
N PHE A 75 -22.22 21.54 -2.90
CA PHE A 75 -21.45 22.79 -3.05
C PHE A 75 -20.27 22.88 -2.07
N TYR A 76 -20.51 22.68 -0.77
CA TYR A 76 -19.45 22.77 0.24
C TYR A 76 -18.45 21.62 0.13
N PHE A 77 -18.91 20.41 -0.18
CA PHE A 77 -18.02 19.27 -0.44
C PHE A 77 -17.10 19.55 -1.64
N SER A 78 -17.66 20.00 -2.77
CA SER A 78 -16.89 20.31 -3.97
C SER A 78 -15.92 21.46 -3.75
N SER A 79 -16.28 22.49 -2.97
CA SER A 79 -15.37 23.60 -2.68
C SER A 79 -14.19 23.17 -1.80
N GLY A 80 -14.44 22.35 -0.77
CA GLY A 80 -13.37 21.75 0.04
C GLY A 80 -12.47 20.82 -0.78
N ALA A 81 -13.08 19.97 -1.61
CA ALA A 81 -12.36 19.07 -2.50
C ALA A 81 -11.48 19.81 -3.51
N LEU A 82 -12.00 20.87 -4.13
CA LEU A 82 -11.29 21.69 -5.10
C LEU A 82 -10.11 22.43 -4.46
N LEU A 83 -10.33 23.07 -3.31
CA LEU A 83 -9.27 23.78 -2.60
C LEU A 83 -8.10 22.83 -2.29
N THR A 84 -8.40 21.67 -1.69
CA THR A 84 -7.38 20.68 -1.38
C THR A 84 -6.70 20.14 -2.64
N PHE A 85 -7.44 19.91 -3.73
CA PHE A 85 -6.88 19.41 -4.98
C PHE A 85 -5.84 20.37 -5.54
N VAL A 86 -6.17 21.66 -5.61
CA VAL A 86 -5.28 22.70 -6.11
C VAL A 86 -4.06 22.82 -5.20
N THR A 87 -4.24 22.85 -3.88
CA THR A 87 -3.13 22.93 -2.93
C THR A 87 -2.16 21.75 -3.10
N PHE A 88 -2.67 20.52 -3.15
CA PHE A 88 -1.81 19.34 -3.22
C PHE A 88 -1.16 19.18 -4.59
N ALA A 89 -1.86 19.47 -5.69
CA ALA A 89 -1.26 19.49 -7.02
C ALA A 89 -0.10 20.49 -7.10
N LEU A 90 -0.24 21.67 -6.50
CA LEU A 90 0.84 22.66 -6.46
C LEU A 90 2.01 22.20 -5.58
N LEU A 91 1.74 21.66 -4.39
CA LEU A 91 2.78 21.14 -3.50
C LEU A 91 3.57 20.01 -4.15
N ASP A 92 2.87 19.04 -4.75
CA ASP A 92 3.50 17.93 -5.48
C ASP A 92 4.30 18.43 -6.69
N THR A 93 3.79 19.43 -7.41
CA THR A 93 4.53 20.03 -8.52
C THR A 93 5.83 20.67 -8.06
N VAL A 94 5.80 21.47 -6.98
CA VAL A 94 7.02 22.09 -6.42
C VAL A 94 8.00 21.03 -5.90
N TYR A 95 7.48 19.94 -5.33
CA TYR A 95 8.30 18.87 -4.78
C TYR A 95 8.96 18.00 -5.86
N PHE A 96 8.21 17.57 -6.88
CA PHE A 96 8.67 16.63 -7.91
C PHE A 96 9.26 17.31 -9.14
N ASN A 97 8.95 18.58 -9.41
CA ASN A 97 9.47 19.34 -10.53
C ASN A 97 10.28 20.55 -10.02
N HIS A 98 11.59 20.36 -9.87
CA HIS A 98 12.51 21.39 -9.37
C HIS A 98 12.53 22.66 -10.25
N ASP A 99 12.30 22.52 -11.55
CA ASP A 99 12.29 23.64 -12.50
C ASP A 99 10.98 24.41 -12.50
N PHE A 100 9.91 23.91 -11.85
CA PHE A 100 8.61 24.56 -11.86
C PHE A 100 8.66 26.00 -11.33
N THR A 101 9.42 26.24 -10.27
CA THR A 101 9.55 27.58 -9.68
C THR A 101 10.20 28.59 -10.62
N THR A 102 11.18 28.15 -11.42
CA THR A 102 11.86 29.02 -12.39
C THR A 102 10.98 29.27 -13.61
N VAL A 103 10.26 28.24 -14.07
CA VAL A 103 9.23 28.36 -15.13
C VAL A 103 8.13 29.33 -14.71
N ALA A 104 7.56 29.17 -13.50
CA ALA A 104 6.51 30.05 -13.00
C ALA A 104 6.96 31.51 -12.87
N ALA A 105 8.17 31.75 -12.37
CA ALA A 105 8.74 33.10 -12.29
C ALA A 105 8.93 33.75 -13.67
N LYS A 106 9.39 32.96 -14.65
CA LYS A 106 9.56 33.41 -16.04
C LYS A 106 8.22 33.74 -16.71
N SER A 107 7.22 32.87 -16.57
CA SER A 107 5.88 33.09 -17.12
C SER A 107 5.22 34.33 -16.50
N TRP A 108 5.39 34.53 -15.18
CA TRP A 108 4.89 35.72 -14.49
C TRP A 108 5.55 37.01 -15.00
N LYS A 109 6.88 37.00 -15.16
CA LYS A 109 7.64 38.16 -15.66
C LYS A 109 7.22 38.56 -17.08
N SER A 110 7.07 37.59 -17.99
CA SER A 110 6.60 37.86 -19.35
C SER A 110 5.17 38.43 -19.38
N CYS A 111 4.30 38.04 -18.45
CA CYS A 111 2.94 38.60 -18.37
C CYS A 111 2.89 40.06 -17.91
N ILE A 112 3.90 40.54 -17.18
CA ILE A 112 3.95 41.91 -16.65
C ILE A 112 4.72 42.86 -17.56
N GLU A 113 5.82 42.39 -18.16
CA GLU A 113 6.74 43.24 -18.93
C GLU A 113 6.33 43.38 -20.41
N ASP A 114 5.71 42.35 -21.00
CA ASP A 114 5.14 42.48 -22.34
C ASP A 114 3.79 43.21 -22.24
N SER A 115 3.54 44.16 -23.15
CA SER A 115 2.21 44.78 -23.29
C SER A 115 1.15 43.69 -23.33
N PHE A 116 0.27 43.66 -22.32
CA PHE A 116 -0.65 42.56 -22.01
C PHE A 116 -1.29 41.93 -23.27
N SER A 117 -0.65 40.89 -23.79
CA SER A 117 -1.03 40.21 -25.02
C SER A 117 -1.65 38.87 -24.66
N MET A 118 -2.84 38.60 -25.18
CA MET A 118 -3.53 37.33 -24.96
C MET A 118 -2.68 36.11 -25.34
N ASN A 119 -1.80 36.24 -26.33
CA ASN A 119 -0.91 35.16 -26.76
C ASN A 119 0.17 34.84 -25.71
N SER A 120 0.75 35.87 -25.07
CA SER A 120 1.75 35.67 -24.00
C SER A 120 1.12 34.99 -22.78
N VAL A 121 -0.11 35.39 -22.43
CA VAL A 121 -0.88 34.75 -21.34
C VAL A 121 -1.20 33.29 -21.67
N GLN A 122 -1.67 33.00 -22.88
CA GLN A 122 -1.98 31.63 -23.30
C GLN A 122 -0.74 30.74 -23.27
N ASN A 123 0.39 31.22 -23.80
CA ASN A 123 1.64 30.48 -23.81
C ASN A 123 2.17 30.24 -22.39
N GLY A 124 2.11 31.24 -21.51
CA GLY A 124 2.49 31.10 -20.10
C GLY A 124 1.62 30.09 -19.35
N ILE A 125 0.29 30.12 -19.57
CA ILE A 125 -0.62 29.12 -19.00
C ILE A 125 -0.28 27.72 -19.54
N GLN A 126 0.00 27.58 -20.83
CA GLN A 126 0.33 26.28 -21.42
C GLN A 126 1.65 25.71 -20.85
N GLU A 127 2.68 26.54 -20.67
CA GLU A 127 3.96 26.14 -20.08
C GLU A 127 3.82 25.77 -18.59
N LEU A 128 2.95 26.48 -17.86
CA LEU A 128 2.59 26.12 -16.49
C LEU A 128 1.82 24.79 -16.44
N LEU A 129 0.80 24.61 -17.28
CA LEU A 129 -0.01 23.39 -17.30
C LEU A 129 0.79 22.14 -17.70
N SER A 130 1.76 22.28 -18.60
CA SER A 130 2.62 21.16 -19.02
C SER A 130 3.64 20.76 -17.95
N SER A 131 3.97 21.68 -17.04
CA SER A 131 4.90 21.44 -15.93
C SER A 131 4.22 20.98 -14.64
N LEU A 132 2.89 21.00 -14.57
CA LEU A 132 2.11 20.52 -13.42
C LEU A 132 2.22 19.01 -13.23
N VAL A 133 2.49 18.61 -11.99
CA VAL A 133 2.47 17.22 -11.54
C VAL A 133 1.15 16.95 -10.84
N VAL A 134 0.22 16.32 -11.55
CA VAL A 134 -1.04 15.84 -10.97
C VAL A 134 -0.87 14.39 -10.56
N THR A 135 -0.44 14.16 -9.32
CA THR A 135 -0.09 12.82 -8.80
C THR A 135 -1.18 11.76 -8.99
N PRO A 136 -2.47 12.02 -8.68
CA PRO A 136 -3.50 11.01 -8.91
C PRO A 136 -3.68 10.65 -10.39
N TRP A 137 -3.49 11.62 -11.29
CA TRP A 137 -3.55 11.38 -12.73
C TRP A 137 -2.38 10.52 -13.21
N ASN A 138 -1.16 10.84 -12.75
CA ASN A 138 0.03 10.06 -13.05
C ASN A 138 -0.09 8.61 -12.55
N PHE A 139 -0.68 8.43 -11.37
CA PHE A 139 -0.97 7.10 -10.84
C PHE A 139 -1.95 6.33 -11.73
N ILE A 140 -3.06 6.94 -12.14
CA ILE A 140 -4.05 6.29 -13.01
C ILE A 140 -3.40 5.91 -14.34
N LYS A 141 -2.64 6.84 -14.94
CA LYS A 141 -1.92 6.59 -16.20
C LYS A 141 -0.94 5.42 -16.08
N TYR A 142 -0.18 5.35 -14.99
CA TYR A 142 0.78 4.27 -14.74
C TYR A 142 0.09 2.90 -14.57
N ASN A 143 -1.00 2.84 -13.78
CA ASN A 143 -1.69 1.60 -13.43
C ASN A 143 -2.70 1.12 -14.48
N THR A 144 -2.99 1.93 -15.49
CA THR A 144 -3.83 1.48 -16.62
C THR A 144 -3.03 0.61 -17.61
N ASP A 145 -1.70 0.71 -17.60
CA ASP A 145 -0.82 -0.10 -18.45
C ASP A 145 -0.54 -1.48 -17.82
N SER A 146 -1.00 -2.54 -18.49
CA SER A 146 -0.82 -3.93 -18.04
C SER A 146 0.64 -4.36 -17.97
N ASN A 147 1.53 -3.76 -18.77
CA ASN A 147 2.96 -4.08 -18.75
C ASN A 147 3.59 -3.64 -17.43
N ASN A 148 3.20 -2.48 -16.92
CA ASN A 148 3.65 -1.98 -15.62
C ASN A 148 3.16 -2.88 -14.48
N LEU A 149 1.90 -3.34 -14.53
CA LEU A 149 1.32 -4.22 -13.52
C LEU A 149 2.00 -5.59 -13.47
N ALA A 150 2.40 -6.14 -14.62
CA ALA A 150 3.04 -7.45 -14.69
C ALA A 150 4.35 -7.51 -13.88
N HIS A 151 5.06 -6.39 -13.74
CA HIS A 151 6.26 -6.30 -12.90
C HIS A 151 5.97 -6.50 -11.40
N HIS A 152 4.73 -6.30 -10.96
CA HIS A 152 4.32 -6.44 -9.56
C HIS A 152 3.62 -7.78 -9.26
N GLY A 153 3.43 -8.62 -10.27
CA GLY A 153 2.72 -9.89 -10.15
C GLY A 153 1.21 -9.76 -10.35
N LEU A 154 0.65 -10.74 -11.06
CA LEU A 154 -0.78 -10.84 -11.36
C LEU A 154 -1.40 -11.95 -10.52
N HIS A 155 -2.60 -11.68 -10.00
CA HIS A 155 -3.32 -12.59 -9.13
C HIS A 155 -4.76 -12.80 -9.62
N PRO A 156 -5.36 -13.97 -9.36
CA PRO A 156 -6.78 -14.20 -9.61
C PRO A 156 -7.66 -13.24 -8.80
N TRP A 157 -8.84 -12.90 -9.34
CA TRP A 157 -9.75 -11.92 -8.73
C TRP A 157 -10.22 -12.29 -7.31
N PHE A 158 -10.21 -13.58 -6.93
CA PHE A 158 -10.62 -14.06 -5.61
C PHE A 158 -9.52 -14.01 -4.54
N THR A 159 -8.30 -13.54 -4.88
CA THR A 159 -7.14 -13.58 -3.97
C THR A 159 -7.38 -12.79 -2.69
N HIS A 160 -8.02 -11.63 -2.78
CA HIS A 160 -8.40 -10.87 -1.58
C HIS A 160 -9.29 -11.68 -0.63
N LEU A 161 -10.27 -12.41 -1.17
CA LEU A 161 -11.25 -13.14 -0.36
C LEU A 161 -10.69 -14.42 0.26
N VAL A 162 -9.88 -15.17 -0.50
CA VAL A 162 -9.45 -16.53 -0.14
C VAL A 162 -8.06 -16.57 0.48
N VAL A 163 -7.19 -15.60 0.16
CA VAL A 163 -5.81 -15.58 0.66
C VAL A 163 -5.61 -14.42 1.62
N ASN A 164 -5.87 -13.19 1.17
CA ASN A 164 -5.50 -12.00 1.94
C ASN A 164 -6.35 -11.82 3.20
N LEU A 165 -7.67 -12.03 3.13
CA LEU A 165 -8.54 -11.90 4.30
C LEU A 165 -8.27 -12.97 5.38
N PRO A 166 -8.11 -14.27 5.06
CA PRO A 166 -7.68 -15.26 6.05
C PRO A 166 -6.32 -14.94 6.67
N LEU A 167 -5.38 -14.43 5.87
CA LEU A 167 -4.07 -14.00 6.37
C LEU A 167 -4.19 -12.84 7.39
N LEU A 168 -5.03 -11.85 7.09
CA LEU A 168 -5.20 -10.66 7.93
C LEU A 168 -6.04 -10.91 9.19
N LEU A 169 -7.08 -11.74 9.09
CA LEU A 169 -8.06 -11.94 10.17
C LEU A 169 -7.83 -13.22 10.97
N GLY A 170 -7.13 -14.21 10.41
CA GLY A 170 -6.96 -15.52 11.02
C GLY A 170 -8.30 -16.16 11.37
N PRO A 171 -8.47 -16.69 12.60
CA PRO A 171 -9.75 -17.25 13.05
C PRO A 171 -10.95 -16.30 12.95
N LEU A 172 -10.75 -14.98 13.04
CA LEU A 172 -11.84 -14.00 12.89
C LEU A 172 -12.42 -13.92 11.47
N TYR A 173 -11.72 -14.49 10.48
CA TYR A 173 -12.21 -14.55 9.10
C TYR A 173 -13.60 -15.19 9.01
N ILE A 174 -13.82 -16.32 9.70
CA ILE A 174 -15.09 -17.05 9.60
C ILE A 174 -16.25 -16.25 10.19
N PRO A 175 -16.18 -15.73 11.45
CA PRO A 175 -17.22 -14.84 11.97
C PRO A 175 -17.44 -13.59 11.13
N PHE A 176 -16.38 -13.02 10.55
CA PHE A 176 -16.49 -11.87 9.66
C PHE A 176 -17.32 -12.19 8.41
N ILE A 177 -17.04 -13.31 7.72
CA ILE A 177 -17.80 -13.73 6.55
C ILE A 177 -19.27 -13.98 6.91
N ILE A 178 -19.55 -14.65 8.03
CA ILE A 178 -20.93 -14.86 8.51
C ILE A 178 -21.62 -13.52 8.77
N ALA A 179 -20.95 -12.55 9.41
CA ALA A 179 -21.51 -11.22 9.65
C ALA A 179 -21.83 -10.48 8.35
N CYS A 180 -20.98 -10.59 7.33
CA CYS A 180 -21.23 -10.04 6.00
C CYS A 180 -22.45 -10.70 5.33
N VAL A 181 -22.60 -12.03 5.43
CA VAL A 181 -23.76 -12.75 4.88
C VAL A 181 -25.05 -12.30 5.58
N ILE A 182 -25.07 -12.21 6.91
CA ILE A 182 -26.24 -11.72 7.67
C ILE A 182 -26.59 -10.28 7.27
N GLY A 183 -25.59 -9.41 7.13
CA GLY A 183 -25.82 -8.03 6.70
C GLY A 183 -26.35 -7.94 5.27
N ALA A 184 -25.92 -8.83 4.38
CA ALA A 184 -26.41 -8.93 3.00
C ALA A 184 -27.84 -9.47 2.93
N THR A 185 -28.20 -10.48 3.74
CA THR A 185 -29.58 -10.98 3.79
C THR A 185 -30.54 -9.93 4.34
N GLN A 186 -30.11 -9.15 5.34
CA GLN A 186 -30.89 -8.02 5.86
C GLN A 186 -31.13 -6.93 4.80
N LEU A 187 -30.20 -6.71 3.87
CA LEU A 187 -30.41 -5.79 2.75
C LEU A 187 -31.53 -6.26 1.80
N LEU A 188 -31.61 -7.56 1.56
CA LEU A 188 -32.60 -8.16 0.66
C LEU A 188 -33.99 -8.26 1.31
N GLN A 189 -34.04 -8.43 2.63
CA GLN A 189 -35.28 -8.59 3.40
C GLN A 189 -35.84 -7.28 3.96
N SER A 190 -35.10 -6.17 3.90
CA SER A 190 -35.55 -4.90 4.49
C SER A 190 -36.80 -4.38 3.79
N ASP A 191 -37.95 -4.48 4.46
CA ASP A 191 -39.14 -3.70 4.14
C ASP A 191 -38.79 -2.20 4.12
N ARG A 192 -39.41 -1.49 3.18
CA ARG A 192 -39.08 -0.10 2.80
C ARG A 192 -39.17 0.93 3.95
N GLU A 193 -39.76 0.58 5.10
CA GLU A 193 -39.99 1.51 6.21
C GLU A 193 -39.01 1.39 7.38
N THR A 194 -38.22 0.32 7.48
CA THR A 194 -37.24 0.19 8.58
C THR A 194 -35.89 0.80 8.22
N THR A 195 -35.39 1.66 9.10
CA THR A 195 -34.02 2.21 8.99
C THR A 195 -33.02 1.05 8.89
N LYS A 196 -32.27 0.97 7.78
CA LYS A 196 -31.22 -0.05 7.58
C LYS A 196 -30.37 -0.16 8.84
N GLY A 197 -30.26 -1.37 9.39
CA GLY A 197 -29.55 -1.62 10.64
C GLY A 197 -28.07 -1.24 10.57
N SER A 198 -27.44 -1.00 11.72
CA SER A 198 -26.01 -0.69 11.80
C SER A 198 -25.12 -1.77 11.17
N LEU A 199 -25.53 -3.04 11.22
CA LEU A 199 -24.82 -4.16 10.61
C LEU A 199 -24.81 -4.10 9.07
N THR A 200 -25.92 -3.67 8.47
CA THR A 200 -26.05 -3.49 7.02
C THR A 200 -25.04 -2.48 6.49
N TRP A 201 -24.93 -1.31 7.13
CA TRP A 201 -23.98 -0.28 6.72
C TRP A 201 -22.53 -0.72 6.92
N LEU A 202 -22.22 -1.38 8.05
CA LEU A 202 -20.89 -1.95 8.27
C LEU A 202 -20.53 -3.02 7.21
N SER A 203 -21.49 -3.85 6.81
CA SER A 203 -21.28 -4.84 5.76
C SER A 203 -21.01 -4.20 4.41
N LEU A 204 -21.71 -3.12 4.05
CA LEU A 204 -21.41 -2.35 2.84
C LEU A 204 -20.03 -1.71 2.91
N MET A 205 -19.66 -1.13 4.06
CA MET A 205 -18.32 -0.55 4.28
C MET A 205 -17.20 -1.59 4.16
N ALA A 206 -17.47 -2.85 4.45
CA ALA A 206 -16.52 -3.95 4.29
C ALA A 206 -16.49 -4.50 2.85
N LEU A 207 -17.66 -4.80 2.27
CA LEU A 207 -17.78 -5.52 1.00
C LEU A 207 -17.43 -4.64 -0.21
N VAL A 208 -17.83 -3.36 -0.22
CA VAL A 208 -17.54 -2.47 -1.36
C VAL A 208 -16.03 -2.38 -1.62
N PRO A 209 -15.17 -2.11 -0.61
CA PRO A 209 -13.74 -2.12 -0.84
C PRO A 209 -13.15 -3.46 -1.24
N ILE A 210 -13.61 -4.57 -0.64
CA ILE A 210 -13.13 -5.91 -1.03
C ILE A 210 -13.43 -6.16 -2.51
N LEU A 211 -14.66 -5.93 -2.95
CA LEU A 211 -15.10 -6.21 -4.31
C LEU A 211 -14.43 -5.28 -5.33
N SER A 212 -14.41 -3.97 -5.05
CA SER A 212 -13.80 -3.00 -5.96
C SER A 212 -12.28 -3.20 -6.11
N LEU A 213 -11.57 -3.55 -5.03
CA LEU A 213 -10.12 -3.83 -5.12
C LEU A 213 -9.82 -5.18 -5.76
N SER A 214 -10.74 -6.15 -5.65
CA SER A 214 -10.63 -7.46 -6.31
C SER A 214 -10.75 -7.40 -7.84
N MET A 215 -11.21 -6.28 -8.40
CA MET A 215 -11.23 -6.05 -9.85
C MET A 215 -9.82 -5.81 -10.42
N PHE A 216 -8.87 -5.37 -9.60
CA PHE A 216 -7.50 -5.15 -10.05
C PHE A 216 -6.70 -6.47 -9.99
N PRO A 217 -5.95 -6.81 -11.05
CA PRO A 217 -5.17 -8.05 -11.09
C PRO A 217 -4.08 -8.12 -10.01
N HIS A 218 -3.50 -6.98 -9.62
CA HIS A 218 -2.49 -6.94 -8.59
C HIS A 218 -3.15 -6.79 -7.21
N GLN A 219 -3.05 -7.84 -6.39
CA GLN A 219 -3.75 -7.96 -5.11
C GLN A 219 -2.80 -8.32 -3.97
N GLU A 220 -2.62 -7.39 -3.04
CA GLU A 220 -1.81 -7.61 -1.85
C GLU A 220 -2.61 -7.40 -0.55
N PRO A 221 -2.28 -8.10 0.55
CA PRO A 221 -2.96 -7.91 1.84
C PRO A 221 -2.96 -6.46 2.32
N ARG A 222 -1.86 -5.73 2.10
CA ARG A 222 -1.73 -4.33 2.52
C ARG A 222 -2.81 -3.42 1.94
N PHE A 223 -3.38 -3.79 0.80
CA PHE A 223 -4.42 -2.96 0.19
C PHE A 223 -5.70 -2.91 1.01
N LEU A 224 -5.99 -3.95 1.82
CA LEU A 224 -7.17 -4.05 2.67
C LEU A 224 -6.98 -3.47 4.08
N ILE A 225 -5.76 -3.08 4.48
CA ILE A 225 -5.47 -2.55 5.82
C ILE A 225 -6.41 -1.39 6.23
N PRO A 226 -6.77 -0.42 5.35
CA PRO A 226 -7.62 0.69 5.75
C PRO A 226 -9.02 0.27 6.27
N VAL A 227 -9.52 -0.89 5.85
CA VAL A 227 -10.86 -1.40 6.24
C VAL A 227 -10.77 -2.50 7.32
N LEU A 228 -9.55 -2.86 7.74
CA LEU A 228 -9.32 -3.85 8.80
C LEU A 228 -10.09 -3.57 10.10
N PRO A 229 -10.23 -2.32 10.60
CA PRO A 229 -11.02 -2.06 11.80
C PRO A 229 -12.49 -2.47 11.65
N VAL A 230 -13.09 -2.27 10.47
CA VAL A 230 -14.48 -2.67 10.19
C VAL A 230 -14.59 -4.19 10.23
N PHE A 231 -13.63 -4.90 9.64
CA PHE A 231 -13.60 -6.37 9.65
C PHE A 231 -13.54 -6.93 11.07
N VAL A 232 -12.65 -6.38 11.90
CA VAL A 232 -12.46 -6.80 13.29
C VAL A 232 -13.72 -6.51 14.11
N VAL A 233 -14.29 -5.31 14.01
CA VAL A 233 -15.52 -4.95 14.74
C VAL A 233 -16.67 -5.88 14.38
N MET A 234 -16.86 -6.19 13.10
CA MET A 234 -17.91 -7.10 12.65
C MET A 234 -17.70 -8.53 13.19
N GLY A 235 -16.49 -9.09 13.00
CA GLY A 235 -16.17 -10.43 13.47
C GLY A 235 -16.26 -10.57 14.99
N ALA A 236 -15.66 -9.63 15.73
CA ALA A 236 -15.64 -9.64 17.19
C ALA A 236 -17.03 -9.44 17.80
N LYS A 237 -17.88 -8.61 17.19
CA LYS A 237 -19.29 -8.45 17.62
C LYS A 237 -20.05 -9.75 17.48
N LEU A 238 -19.90 -10.47 16.36
CA LEU A 238 -20.55 -11.76 16.16
C LEU A 238 -20.06 -12.80 17.17
N VAL A 239 -18.74 -12.91 17.38
CA VAL A 239 -18.14 -13.82 18.37
C VAL A 239 -18.69 -13.54 19.77
N SER A 240 -18.68 -12.27 20.18
CA SER A 240 -19.11 -11.86 21.52
C SER A 240 -20.57 -12.14 21.79
N ALA A 241 -21.42 -12.09 20.75
CA ALA A 241 -22.85 -12.31 20.84
C ALA A 241 -23.25 -13.80 20.79
N THR A 242 -22.50 -14.63 20.06
CA THR A 242 -22.96 -15.98 19.69
C THR A 242 -22.12 -17.14 20.22
N MET A 243 -20.83 -16.92 20.55
CA MET A 243 -19.96 -18.04 20.92
C MET A 243 -19.86 -18.22 22.44
N PRO A 244 -20.19 -19.42 22.98
CA PRO A 244 -20.05 -19.71 24.40
C PRO A 244 -18.58 -19.67 24.88
N GLY A 245 -17.63 -20.05 24.01
CA GLY A 245 -16.18 -20.04 24.27
C GLY A 245 -15.44 -18.77 23.85
N LYS A 246 -16.07 -17.59 23.90
CA LYS A 246 -15.51 -16.33 23.36
C LYS A 246 -14.12 -15.96 23.90
N LEU A 247 -13.83 -16.23 25.18
CA LEU A 247 -12.49 -15.97 25.75
C LEU A 247 -11.42 -16.84 25.09
N SER A 248 -11.66 -18.14 24.97
CA SER A 248 -10.74 -19.07 24.29
C SER A 248 -10.57 -18.71 22.81
N PHE A 249 -11.64 -18.29 22.15
CA PHE A 249 -11.58 -17.81 20.77
C PHE A 249 -10.68 -16.57 20.64
N PHE A 250 -10.88 -15.55 21.49
CA PHE A 250 -10.04 -14.36 21.47
C PHE A 250 -8.60 -14.66 21.87
N ALA A 251 -8.35 -15.59 22.79
CA ALA A 251 -7.00 -16.06 23.10
C ALA A 251 -6.33 -16.70 21.88
N LEU A 252 -7.03 -17.58 21.15
CA LEU A 252 -6.54 -18.16 19.90
C LEU A 252 -6.25 -17.08 18.85
N TRP A 253 -7.15 -16.10 18.71
CA TRP A 253 -6.95 -14.99 17.78
C TRP A 253 -5.75 -14.11 18.16
N VAL A 254 -5.53 -13.83 19.45
CA VAL A 254 -4.35 -13.11 19.94
C VAL A 254 -3.07 -13.90 19.65
N VAL A 255 -3.05 -15.21 19.94
CA VAL A 255 -1.91 -16.08 19.64
C VAL A 255 -1.61 -16.07 18.13
N PHE A 256 -2.65 -16.18 17.29
CA PHE A 256 -2.50 -16.05 15.84
C PHE A 256 -1.83 -14.73 15.45
N ASN A 257 -2.30 -13.59 15.98
CA ASN A 257 -1.71 -12.28 15.65
C ASN A 257 -0.25 -12.16 16.13
N ILE A 258 0.07 -12.66 17.33
CA ILE A 258 1.45 -12.68 17.83
C ILE A 258 2.35 -13.48 16.89
N LEU A 259 1.91 -14.66 16.46
CA LEU A 259 2.65 -15.50 15.50
C LEU A 259 2.82 -14.80 14.15
N MET A 260 1.76 -14.16 13.64
CA MET A 260 1.81 -13.41 12.38
C MET A 260 2.74 -12.20 12.47
N THR A 261 2.74 -11.47 13.59
CA THR A 261 3.68 -10.38 13.85
C THR A 261 5.11 -10.89 13.90
N LEU A 262 5.38 -12.02 14.55
CA LEU A 262 6.71 -12.63 14.59
C LEU A 262 7.17 -13.05 13.19
N VAL A 263 6.32 -13.72 12.42
CA VAL A 263 6.64 -14.21 11.08
C VAL A 263 6.84 -13.06 10.09
N TYR A 264 5.82 -12.23 9.87
CA TYR A 264 5.85 -11.21 8.81
C TYR A 264 6.44 -9.87 9.27
N GLY A 265 6.25 -9.52 10.54
CA GLY A 265 6.77 -8.27 11.12
C GLY A 265 8.24 -8.35 11.53
N TYR A 266 8.80 -9.55 11.74
CA TYR A 266 10.19 -9.73 12.13
C TYR A 266 10.93 -10.72 11.23
N MET A 267 10.66 -12.03 11.36
CA MET A 267 11.50 -13.08 10.74
C MET A 267 11.61 -12.95 9.21
N HIS A 268 10.53 -12.56 8.53
CA HIS A 268 10.54 -12.43 7.08
C HIS A 268 11.52 -11.35 6.58
N GLN A 269 11.68 -10.24 7.33
CA GLN A 269 12.43 -9.06 6.88
C GLN A 269 13.74 -8.79 7.66
N ALA A 270 13.92 -9.41 8.82
CA ALA A 270 14.96 -9.06 9.80
C ALA A 270 16.40 -9.14 9.25
N ALA A 271 16.74 -10.13 8.43
CA ALA A 271 18.09 -10.23 7.85
C ALA A 271 18.32 -9.35 6.62
N LEU A 272 17.26 -8.99 5.88
CA LEU A 272 17.43 -8.29 4.60
C LEU A 272 17.90 -6.85 4.80
N ILE A 273 17.39 -6.15 5.82
CA ILE A 273 17.81 -4.77 6.12
C ILE A 273 19.30 -4.70 6.51
N PRO A 274 19.83 -5.51 7.45
CA PRO A 274 21.26 -5.60 7.72
C PRO A 274 22.09 -6.03 6.51
N ALA A 275 21.60 -6.97 5.69
CA ALA A 275 22.30 -7.39 4.48
C ALA A 275 22.47 -6.24 3.48
N LEU A 276 21.42 -5.44 3.29
CA LEU A 276 21.45 -4.24 2.44
C LEU A 276 22.34 -3.15 3.03
N SER A 277 22.36 -2.95 4.34
CA SER A 277 23.23 -1.95 4.97
C SER A 277 24.72 -2.32 4.85
N ILE A 278 25.06 -3.60 5.06
CA ILE A 278 26.43 -4.11 4.86
C ILE A 278 26.86 -3.94 3.39
N TYR A 279 25.96 -4.28 2.46
CA TYR A 279 26.22 -4.07 1.04
C TYR A 279 26.43 -2.58 0.73
N GLN A 280 25.55 -1.72 1.24
CA GLN A 280 25.64 -0.28 1.02
C GLN A 280 26.95 0.33 1.54
N GLN A 281 27.39 -0.06 2.74
CA GLN A 281 28.67 0.39 3.28
C GLN A 281 29.84 -0.03 2.39
N LYS A 282 29.79 -1.22 1.77
CA LYS A 282 30.81 -1.66 0.79
C LYS A 282 30.77 -0.82 -0.50
N LEU A 283 29.58 -0.44 -0.98
CA LEU A 283 29.47 0.48 -2.12
C LEU A 283 30.07 1.85 -1.79
N SER A 284 29.73 2.43 -0.64
CA SER A 284 30.16 3.79 -0.27
C SER A 284 31.65 3.90 0.09
N SER A 285 32.25 2.84 0.65
CA SER A 285 33.67 2.83 1.05
C SER A 285 34.64 2.63 -0.11
N SER A 286 34.16 2.21 -1.28
CA SER A 286 34.99 2.02 -2.46
C SER A 286 35.17 3.33 -3.21
N SER A 287 36.42 3.74 -3.44
CA SER A 287 36.71 4.89 -4.30
C SER A 287 36.04 4.72 -5.67
N GLN A 288 35.30 5.74 -6.08
CA GLN A 288 34.25 5.73 -7.12
C GLN A 288 34.72 5.48 -8.56
N LEU A 289 35.98 5.11 -8.82
CA LEU A 289 36.52 5.16 -10.19
C LEU A 289 36.83 3.82 -10.87
N SER A 290 36.66 2.65 -10.24
CA SER A 290 37.12 1.39 -10.91
C SER A 290 36.43 0.08 -10.52
N LYS A 291 35.31 0.10 -9.78
CA LYS A 291 34.62 -1.14 -9.39
C LYS A 291 33.16 -1.19 -9.84
N SER A 292 32.78 -2.32 -10.45
CA SER A 292 31.40 -2.63 -10.83
C SER A 292 30.80 -3.57 -9.78
N TYR A 293 29.66 -3.20 -9.22
CA TYR A 293 28.97 -3.94 -8.16
C TYR A 293 27.69 -4.58 -8.71
N HIS A 294 27.54 -5.88 -8.49
CA HIS A 294 26.33 -6.61 -8.86
C HIS A 294 25.74 -7.28 -7.62
N ALA A 295 24.45 -7.08 -7.40
CA ALA A 295 23.69 -7.74 -6.35
C ALA A 295 22.63 -8.64 -6.97
N ILE A 296 22.69 -9.95 -6.70
CA ILE A 296 21.71 -10.93 -7.18
C ILE A 296 20.90 -11.42 -5.99
N PHE A 297 19.60 -11.15 -5.98
CA PHE A 297 18.66 -11.61 -4.96
C PHE A 297 17.91 -12.84 -5.49
N TYR A 298 18.27 -14.03 -4.99
CA TYR A 298 17.74 -15.31 -5.47
C TYR A 298 16.90 -15.99 -4.39
N LYS A 299 15.65 -16.37 -4.73
CA LYS A 299 14.68 -16.96 -3.78
C LYS A 299 14.43 -16.09 -2.53
N THR A 300 14.55 -14.78 -2.71
CA THR A 300 14.17 -13.76 -1.72
C THR A 300 13.17 -12.80 -2.36
N TYR A 301 12.38 -12.12 -1.55
CA TYR A 301 11.53 -11.03 -2.05
C TYR A 301 12.38 -9.86 -2.55
N PRO A 302 11.85 -9.02 -3.46
CA PRO A 302 12.56 -7.84 -3.97
C PRO A 302 13.00 -6.90 -2.84
N PRO A 303 14.28 -6.52 -2.76
CA PRO A 303 14.76 -5.65 -1.70
C PRO A 303 14.25 -4.21 -1.86
N PRO A 304 14.06 -3.46 -0.76
CA PRO A 304 13.80 -2.03 -0.82
C PRO A 304 15.01 -1.28 -1.41
N ARG A 305 14.99 -1.04 -2.73
CA ARG A 305 16.11 -0.42 -3.47
C ARG A 305 16.51 0.96 -2.93
N HIS A 306 15.58 1.70 -2.34
CA HIS A 306 15.88 3.02 -1.76
C HIS A 306 16.91 2.98 -0.63
N LEU A 307 17.03 1.86 0.09
CA LEU A 307 18.05 1.69 1.13
C LEU A 307 19.48 1.59 0.58
N LEU A 308 19.62 1.31 -0.72
CA LEU A 308 20.90 1.29 -1.42
C LEU A 308 21.36 2.69 -1.86
N LEU A 309 20.54 3.72 -1.67
CA LEU A 309 20.89 5.12 -1.99
C LEU A 309 21.59 5.27 -3.36
N LEU A 310 21.17 4.46 -4.35
CA LEU A 310 21.76 4.47 -5.68
C LEU A 310 21.29 5.73 -6.39
N GLN A 311 22.22 6.57 -6.83
CA GLN A 311 21.87 7.70 -7.69
C GLN A 311 21.35 7.18 -9.03
N THR A 312 20.33 7.84 -9.58
CA THR A 312 19.69 7.49 -10.86
C THR A 312 20.67 7.42 -12.04
N ASN A 313 21.78 8.14 -11.98
CA ASN A 313 22.82 8.15 -13.02
C ASN A 313 23.98 7.19 -12.73
N ASN A 314 23.94 6.45 -11.62
CA ASN A 314 25.04 5.58 -11.22
C ASN A 314 24.91 4.20 -11.88
N THR A 315 25.65 4.00 -12.98
CA THR A 315 25.74 2.72 -13.70
C THR A 315 26.64 1.69 -13.00
N GLN A 316 27.27 2.04 -11.88
CA GLN A 316 28.25 1.18 -11.22
C GLN A 316 27.62 0.05 -10.40
N ALA A 317 26.33 0.13 -10.06
CA ALA A 317 25.64 -0.86 -9.23
C ALA A 317 24.39 -1.40 -9.94
N SER A 318 24.34 -2.71 -10.19
CA SER A 318 23.20 -3.39 -10.78
C SER A 318 22.55 -4.36 -9.78
N VAL A 319 21.21 -4.34 -9.70
CA VAL A 319 20.43 -5.22 -8.84
C VAL A 319 19.58 -6.14 -9.70
N TYR A 320 19.71 -7.45 -9.49
CA TYR A 320 18.95 -8.49 -10.18
C TYR A 320 18.03 -9.18 -9.19
N GLU A 321 16.74 -9.23 -9.51
CA GLU A 321 15.69 -9.80 -8.69
C GLU A 321 15.20 -11.11 -9.31
N LEU A 322 15.47 -12.21 -8.63
CA LEU A 322 15.14 -13.57 -9.07
C LEU A 322 14.27 -14.26 -8.02
N ALA A 323 13.22 -13.55 -7.59
CA ALA A 323 12.14 -14.11 -6.80
C ALA A 323 11.41 -15.18 -7.64
N GLY A 324 11.05 -16.32 -7.06
CA GLY A 324 10.39 -17.43 -7.76
C GLY A 324 11.23 -18.19 -8.80
N ALA A 325 12.30 -17.59 -9.34
CA ALA A 325 13.05 -18.13 -10.47
C ALA A 325 13.62 -19.54 -10.21
N PRO A 326 13.69 -20.41 -11.24
CA PRO A 326 14.37 -21.69 -11.14
C PRO A 326 15.89 -21.52 -11.11
N LEU A 327 16.60 -22.58 -10.70
CA LEU A 327 18.05 -22.58 -10.60
C LEU A 327 18.72 -22.28 -11.96
N ASP A 328 18.18 -22.78 -13.06
CA ASP A 328 18.74 -22.57 -14.40
C ASP A 328 18.75 -21.10 -14.81
N THR A 329 17.65 -20.38 -14.53
CA THR A 329 17.57 -18.93 -14.77
C THR A 329 18.60 -18.18 -13.92
N PHE A 330 18.75 -18.56 -12.65
CA PHE A 330 19.80 -18.00 -11.80
C PHE A 330 21.20 -18.23 -12.37
N LEU A 331 21.51 -19.46 -12.80
CA LEU A 331 22.81 -19.78 -13.39
C LEU A 331 23.05 -19.02 -14.70
N GLN A 332 22.02 -18.84 -15.52
CA GLN A 332 22.10 -18.04 -16.74
C GLN A 332 22.40 -16.57 -16.42
N THR A 333 21.69 -15.96 -15.46
CA THR A 333 21.96 -14.58 -15.03
C THR A 333 23.36 -14.44 -14.44
N LEU A 334 23.80 -15.39 -13.61
CA LEU A 334 25.13 -15.39 -13.03
C LEU A 334 26.22 -15.43 -14.12
N ARG A 335 26.09 -16.32 -15.10
CA ARG A 335 27.02 -16.41 -16.24
C ARG A 335 27.04 -15.11 -17.04
N GLN A 336 25.87 -14.53 -17.32
CA GLN A 336 25.77 -13.24 -18.02
C GLN A 336 26.53 -12.14 -17.27
N VAL A 337 26.32 -12.02 -15.95
CA VAL A 337 27.02 -11.04 -15.12
C VAL A 337 28.52 -11.30 -15.09
N GLN A 338 28.95 -12.56 -14.95
CA GLN A 338 30.36 -12.93 -14.97
C GLN A 338 31.02 -12.58 -16.31
N THR A 339 30.38 -12.89 -17.45
CA THR A 339 30.92 -12.55 -18.78
C THR A 339 31.05 -11.04 -18.96
N GLY A 340 30.04 -10.26 -18.54
CA GLY A 340 30.11 -8.79 -18.56
C GLY A 340 31.24 -8.25 -17.69
N CYS A 341 31.46 -8.87 -16.53
CA CYS A 341 32.57 -8.53 -15.64
C CYS A 341 33.94 -8.87 -16.22
N SER A 342 34.10 -10.01 -16.91
CA SER A 342 35.36 -10.37 -17.58
C SER A 342 35.69 -9.46 -18.76
N THR A 343 34.68 -8.95 -19.47
CA THR A 343 34.89 -8.00 -20.58
C THR A 343 35.24 -6.58 -20.10
N SER A 344 34.88 -6.24 -18.86
CA SER A 344 35.21 -4.94 -18.28
C SER A 344 36.64 -4.93 -17.73
N LYS A 345 37.38 -3.84 -17.96
CA LYS A 345 38.70 -3.62 -17.32
C LYS A 345 38.57 -3.24 -15.82
N SER A 346 37.35 -3.02 -15.33
CA SER A 346 37.08 -2.69 -13.93
C SER A 346 37.10 -3.93 -13.04
N LYS A 347 37.46 -3.76 -11.76
CA LYS A 347 37.33 -4.82 -10.75
C LYS A 347 35.84 -5.07 -10.49
N CYS A 348 35.34 -6.25 -10.79
CA CYS A 348 33.94 -6.60 -10.55
C CYS A 348 33.77 -7.27 -9.18
N GLN A 349 32.65 -7.01 -8.51
CA GLN A 349 32.26 -7.74 -7.31
C GLN A 349 30.80 -8.15 -7.41
N ILE A 350 30.55 -9.46 -7.32
CA ILE A 350 29.20 -10.03 -7.38
C ILE A 350 28.84 -10.52 -5.98
N ASN A 351 27.78 -9.97 -5.40
CA ASN A 351 27.22 -10.42 -4.13
C ASN A 351 25.88 -11.11 -4.40
N ILE A 352 25.73 -12.33 -3.91
CA ILE A 352 24.53 -13.15 -4.11
C ILE A 352 23.85 -13.28 -2.75
N PHE A 353 22.61 -12.83 -2.66
CA PHE A 353 21.75 -12.91 -1.49
C PHE A 353 20.74 -14.03 -1.70
N LEU A 354 20.77 -15.04 -0.84
CA LEU A 354 19.89 -16.21 -0.97
C LEU A 354 19.60 -16.83 0.40
N PRO A 355 18.45 -17.52 0.57
CA PRO A 355 18.21 -18.28 1.78
C PRO A 355 19.21 -19.42 1.95
N SER A 356 19.50 -19.79 3.19
CA SER A 356 20.45 -20.86 3.49
C SER A 356 20.04 -22.23 2.92
N THR A 357 18.74 -22.45 2.78
CA THR A 357 18.13 -23.66 2.21
C THR A 357 18.64 -24.00 0.81
N VAL A 358 18.85 -23.00 -0.06
CA VAL A 358 19.34 -23.19 -1.44
C VAL A 358 20.85 -23.02 -1.59
N THR A 359 21.55 -22.60 -0.53
CA THR A 359 22.99 -22.33 -0.56
C THR A 359 23.82 -23.54 -1.01
N PRO A 360 23.58 -24.77 -0.52
CA PRO A 360 24.34 -25.93 -0.98
C PRO A 360 24.17 -26.24 -2.48
N ALA A 361 23.02 -25.94 -3.07
CA ALA A 361 22.78 -26.16 -4.50
C ALA A 361 23.52 -25.13 -5.37
N VAL A 362 23.57 -23.88 -4.90
CA VAL A 362 24.29 -22.78 -5.58
C VAL A 362 25.81 -22.95 -5.45
N LEU A 363 26.32 -23.32 -4.27
CA LEU A 363 27.76 -23.49 -4.05
C LEU A 363 28.42 -24.54 -4.97
N LYS A 364 27.69 -25.59 -5.38
CA LYS A 364 28.19 -26.59 -6.35
C LYS A 364 28.57 -26.00 -7.72
N HIS A 365 28.04 -24.83 -8.06
CA HIS A 365 28.25 -24.16 -9.33
C HIS A 365 29.17 -22.94 -9.21
N LEU A 366 29.68 -22.67 -8.01
CA LEU A 366 30.58 -21.56 -7.72
C LEU A 366 32.00 -22.07 -7.47
N PRO A 367 33.03 -21.21 -7.59
CA PRO A 367 34.41 -21.58 -7.25
C PRO A 367 34.51 -22.03 -5.77
N GLU A 368 35.42 -22.97 -5.48
CA GLU A 368 35.60 -23.51 -4.12
C GLU A 368 35.94 -22.44 -3.06
N LYS A 369 36.55 -21.32 -3.46
CA LYS A 369 36.90 -20.19 -2.57
C LYS A 369 35.82 -19.09 -2.56
N THR A 370 34.57 -19.45 -2.28
CA THR A 370 33.48 -18.46 -2.14
C THR A 370 33.27 -18.10 -0.66
N ASP A 371 33.43 -16.83 -0.33
CA ASP A 371 33.18 -16.34 1.04
C ASP A 371 31.67 -16.32 1.32
N VAL A 372 31.24 -16.98 2.40
CA VAL A 372 29.84 -17.07 2.83
C VAL A 372 29.65 -16.31 4.14
N THR A 373 28.69 -15.40 4.17
CA THR A 373 28.29 -14.67 5.39
C THR A 373 26.82 -14.91 5.67
N SER A 374 26.47 -15.35 6.88
CA SER A 374 25.08 -15.66 7.26
C SER A 374 24.51 -14.60 8.20
N ILE A 375 23.28 -14.17 7.96
CA ILE A 375 22.54 -13.22 8.81
C ILE A 375 21.19 -13.86 9.16
N CYS A 376 20.88 -13.92 10.45
CA CYS A 376 19.66 -14.53 10.97
C CYS A 376 18.95 -13.57 11.93
N PRO A 377 17.62 -13.66 12.09
CA PRO A 377 16.72 -14.59 11.41
C PRO A 377 16.27 -14.07 10.03
N HIS A 378 15.99 -14.98 9.12
CA HIS A 378 15.35 -14.75 7.83
C HIS A 378 14.43 -15.92 7.50
N LEU A 379 13.15 -15.65 7.27
CA LEU A 379 12.20 -16.64 6.80
C LEU A 379 11.68 -16.25 5.43
N THR A 380 12.20 -16.86 4.37
CA THR A 380 11.66 -16.68 3.02
C THR A 380 10.46 -17.61 2.81
N MET A 381 9.45 -17.12 2.08
CA MET A 381 8.31 -17.95 1.65
C MET A 381 8.53 -18.54 0.25
N GLU A 382 9.58 -18.10 -0.46
CA GLU A 382 9.97 -18.60 -1.78
C GLU A 382 10.65 -19.97 -1.71
N ASP A 383 11.30 -20.27 -0.60
CA ASP A 383 11.92 -21.57 -0.30
C ASP A 383 11.89 -21.82 1.22
N PRO A 384 10.76 -22.31 1.76
CA PRO A 384 10.55 -22.40 3.20
C PRO A 384 11.49 -23.43 3.87
N PRO A 385 11.74 -23.29 5.19
CA PRO A 385 12.56 -24.22 5.95
C PRO A 385 12.13 -25.67 5.79
N ARG A 386 13.09 -26.60 5.83
CA ARG A 386 12.89 -28.02 5.54
C ARG A 386 12.29 -28.77 6.73
N LEU A 387 11.14 -28.30 7.21
CA LEU A 387 10.36 -28.82 8.33
C LEU A 387 10.14 -30.33 8.25
N ARG A 388 9.78 -30.85 7.07
CA ARG A 388 9.54 -32.30 6.89
C ARG A 388 10.82 -33.13 7.05
N ALA A 389 11.97 -32.61 6.61
CA ALA A 389 13.25 -33.29 6.75
C ALA A 389 13.69 -33.30 8.21
N TRP A 390 13.53 -32.17 8.91
CA TRP A 390 13.79 -32.05 10.35
C TRP A 390 12.89 -32.97 11.18
N TRP A 391 11.58 -32.97 10.92
CA TRP A 391 10.61 -33.85 11.62
C TRP A 391 10.94 -35.34 11.43
N LYS A 392 11.40 -35.72 10.23
CA LYS A 392 11.86 -37.09 9.92
C LYS A 392 13.29 -37.39 10.41
N ARG A 393 13.91 -36.49 11.18
CA ARG A 393 15.29 -36.59 11.69
C ARG A 393 16.35 -36.79 10.60
N ARG A 394 16.08 -36.28 9.40
CA ARG A 394 17.02 -36.27 8.26
C ARG A 394 17.88 -35.00 8.20
N LEU A 395 17.60 -34.04 9.09
CA LEU A 395 18.27 -32.77 9.21
C LEU A 395 18.61 -32.55 10.68
N SER A 396 19.84 -32.13 10.98
CA SER A 396 20.23 -31.81 12.36
C SER A 396 19.46 -30.57 12.85
N PHE A 397 19.38 -30.37 14.17
CA PHE A 397 18.76 -29.16 14.71
C PHE A 397 19.52 -27.91 14.27
N GLN A 398 20.85 -27.95 14.20
CA GLN A 398 21.67 -26.84 13.77
C GLN A 398 21.41 -26.49 12.29
N ASP A 399 21.36 -27.48 11.41
CA ASP A 399 21.05 -27.24 9.99
C ASP A 399 19.62 -26.72 9.78
N PHE A 400 18.68 -27.17 10.62
CA PHE A 400 17.31 -26.65 10.59
C PHE A 400 17.22 -25.19 11.05
N ILE A 401 17.97 -24.79 12.08
CA ILE A 401 18.04 -23.38 12.49
C ILE A 401 18.69 -22.53 11.40
N MET A 402 19.69 -23.06 10.69
CA MET A 402 20.30 -22.37 9.56
C MET A 402 19.31 -22.11 8.41
N ASP A 403 18.28 -22.93 8.23
CA ASP A 403 17.23 -22.65 7.24
C ASP A 403 16.51 -21.31 7.48
N PHE A 404 16.61 -20.75 8.69
CA PHE A 404 16.11 -19.42 9.06
C PHE A 404 17.18 -18.32 8.93
N CYS A 405 18.11 -18.44 7.99
CA CYS A 405 19.17 -17.46 7.77
C CYS A 405 19.28 -17.07 6.30
N LEU A 406 19.62 -15.81 6.06
CA LEU A 406 19.99 -15.28 4.75
C LEU A 406 21.51 -15.36 4.59
N ASN A 407 21.97 -15.94 3.49
CA ASN A 407 23.38 -16.01 3.14
C ASN A 407 23.74 -14.96 2.08
N ILE A 408 24.93 -14.39 2.25
CA ILE A 408 25.58 -13.48 1.33
C ILE A 408 26.84 -14.19 0.82
N LEU A 409 26.84 -14.57 -0.45
CA LEU A 409 27.99 -15.13 -1.15
C LEU A 409 28.71 -14.03 -1.89
N THR A 410 30.02 -13.88 -1.69
CA THR A 410 30.84 -12.92 -2.45
C THR A 410 31.67 -13.67 -3.48
N VAL A 411 31.44 -13.36 -4.76
CA VAL A 411 32.23 -13.87 -5.90
C VAL A 411 33.06 -12.71 -6.43
N LYS A 412 34.38 -12.93 -6.53
CA LYS A 412 35.37 -11.95 -6.99
C LYS A 412 35.76 -12.19 -8.44
#